data_AF-A0A533XFQ6-F1
#
_entry.id   AF-A0A533XFQ6-F1
#
_cell.length_a   1.000
_cell.length_b   1.000
_cell.length_c   1.000
_cell.angle_alpha   90.00
_cell.angle_beta   90.00
_cell.angle_gamma   90.00
#
_symmetry.space_group_name_H-M   'P 1'
#
loop_
_entity.id
_entity.type
_entity.pdbx_description
1 polymer ?
#
loop_
_entity_poly.entity_id
_entity_poly.type
_entity_poly.pdbx_seq_one_letter_code
_entity_poly.pdbx_strand_id
1 'polypeptide(L)'
;RMYPETDVPEIVVSPRRKERLFEDVPVPWGAKVKEYEKKYSLSPELALQVYDSEFAHTFERLAQGTRLTPSVIATLLVEIPVRLTREGIKEEKIGEEVLVELVHAIDEGRVAKEAAPDLLRVVGVGKAASVEEAAKFLKLKRLGPAELGRIIDEVVRKNRSMILSKGEDAFSPLMGEVMKEVRGRVDGQLVGEALRLRLRERGRGKG
;
A
#
# COMPACT_ATOMS: atom_id res chain seq x y z
N ARG A 1 37.31 7.95 -43.60
CA ARG A 1 36.78 6.60 -43.93
C ARG A 1 37.16 5.68 -42.78
N MET A 2 36.26 4.83 -42.28
CA MET A 2 36.65 3.76 -41.35
C MET A 2 37.32 2.64 -42.16
N TYR A 3 38.50 2.23 -41.74
CA TYR A 3 39.20 1.03 -42.22
C TYR A 3 39.22 0.01 -41.07
N PRO A 4 39.23 -1.31 -41.35
CA PRO A 4 39.33 -2.33 -40.32
C PRO A 4 40.62 -2.17 -39.49
N GLU A 5 40.52 -2.41 -38.19
CA GLU A 5 41.67 -2.44 -37.28
C GLU A 5 42.54 -3.65 -37.62
N THR A 6 43.81 -3.41 -37.97
CA THR A 6 44.75 -4.46 -38.41
C THR A 6 45.62 -5.00 -37.28
N ASP A 7 45.68 -4.28 -36.16
CA ASP A 7 46.53 -4.65 -35.03
C ASP A 7 45.87 -5.68 -34.10
N VAL A 8 44.57 -5.97 -34.30
CA VAL A 8 43.79 -6.90 -33.48
C VAL A 8 43.36 -8.11 -34.34
N PRO A 9 43.64 -9.36 -33.90
CA PRO A 9 43.20 -10.55 -34.62
C PRO A 9 41.67 -10.69 -34.59
N GLU A 10 41.11 -11.28 -35.66
CA GLU A 10 39.67 -11.51 -35.76
C GLU A 10 39.14 -12.40 -34.63
N ILE A 11 38.05 -11.96 -33.98
CA ILE A 11 37.39 -12.74 -32.94
C ILE A 11 36.28 -13.59 -33.58
N VAL A 12 36.57 -14.88 -33.79
CA VAL A 12 35.58 -15.83 -34.29
C VAL A 12 34.63 -16.25 -33.16
N VAL A 13 33.33 -16.00 -33.34
CA VAL A 13 32.28 -16.46 -32.42
C VAL A 13 31.70 -17.77 -32.96
N SER A 14 32.19 -18.91 -32.45
CA SER A 14 31.67 -20.22 -32.84
C SER A 14 30.24 -20.45 -32.33
N PRO A 15 29.44 -21.31 -32.99
CA PRO A 15 28.10 -21.67 -32.51
C PRO A 15 28.11 -22.19 -31.06
N ARG A 16 29.05 -23.06 -30.71
CA ARG A 16 29.23 -23.58 -29.34
C ARG A 16 29.57 -22.49 -28.32
N ARG A 17 30.39 -21.49 -28.71
CA ARG A 17 30.69 -20.34 -27.85
C ARG A 17 29.45 -19.47 -27.65
N LYS A 18 28.65 -19.29 -28.70
CA LYS A 18 27.39 -18.54 -28.66
C LYS A 18 26.37 -19.22 -27.75
N GLU A 19 26.14 -20.53 -27.91
CA GLU A 19 25.22 -21.32 -27.08
C GLU A 19 25.56 -21.23 -25.58
N ARG A 20 26.83 -21.45 -25.22
CA ARG A 20 27.28 -21.31 -23.83
C ARG A 20 27.00 -19.93 -23.26
N LEU A 21 27.25 -18.87 -24.04
CA LEU A 21 26.96 -17.50 -23.61
C LEU A 21 25.46 -17.24 -23.44
N PHE A 22 24.59 -17.90 -24.22
CA PHE A 22 23.14 -17.80 -24.07
C PHE A 22 22.63 -18.45 -22.78
N GLU A 23 23.24 -19.55 -22.35
CA GLU A 23 22.89 -20.23 -21.08
C GLU A 23 23.21 -19.35 -19.85
N ASP A 24 24.26 -18.53 -19.96
CA ASP A 24 24.68 -17.61 -18.89
C ASP A 24 23.91 -16.27 -18.88
N VAL A 25 23.01 -16.02 -19.85
CA VAL A 25 22.25 -14.76 -19.91
C VAL A 25 21.24 -14.75 -18.75
N PRO A 26 21.31 -13.74 -17.85
CA PRO A 26 20.35 -13.63 -16.77
C PRO A 26 18.95 -13.37 -17.33
N VAL A 27 17.95 -13.76 -16.54
CA VAL A 27 16.54 -13.49 -16.86
C VAL A 27 16.36 -11.98 -17.09
N PRO A 28 15.77 -11.54 -18.22
CA PRO A 28 15.52 -10.13 -18.46
C PRO A 28 14.67 -9.52 -17.35
N TRP A 29 14.97 -8.30 -16.92
CA TRP A 29 14.25 -7.60 -15.84
C TRP A 29 12.73 -7.61 -16.07
N GLY A 30 12.27 -7.36 -17.31
CA GLY A 30 10.85 -7.35 -17.65
C GLY A 30 10.18 -8.74 -17.52
N ALA A 31 10.91 -9.83 -17.69
CA ALA A 31 10.40 -11.17 -17.41
C ALA A 31 10.27 -11.40 -15.89
N LYS A 32 11.19 -10.85 -15.08
CA LYS A 32 11.13 -10.93 -13.62
C LYS A 32 9.99 -10.09 -13.04
N VAL A 33 9.75 -8.89 -13.55
CA VAL A 33 8.58 -8.07 -13.17
C VAL A 33 7.27 -8.80 -13.49
N LYS A 34 7.16 -9.41 -14.67
CA LYS A 34 5.98 -10.24 -15.02
C LYS A 34 5.80 -11.46 -14.11
N GLU A 35 6.88 -12.02 -13.57
CA GLU A 35 6.81 -13.07 -12.56
C GLU A 35 6.19 -12.53 -11.26
N TYR A 36 6.59 -11.33 -10.82
CA TYR A 36 6.01 -10.66 -9.64
C TYR A 36 4.52 -10.36 -9.83
N GLU A 37 4.14 -9.80 -10.98
CA GLU A 37 2.74 -9.56 -11.34
C GLU A 37 1.89 -10.83 -11.17
N LYS A 38 2.34 -11.95 -11.76
CA LYS A 38 1.61 -13.22 -11.71
C LYS A 38 1.60 -13.85 -10.32
N LYS A 39 2.76 -13.92 -9.66
CA LYS A 39 2.94 -14.59 -8.37
C LYS A 39 2.18 -13.88 -7.25
N TYR A 40 2.17 -12.56 -7.28
CA TYR A 40 1.60 -11.74 -6.20
C TYR A 40 0.33 -10.99 -6.60
N SER A 41 -0.15 -11.16 -7.84
CA SER A 41 -1.32 -10.46 -8.38
C SER A 41 -1.20 -8.93 -8.26
N LEU A 42 0.00 -8.40 -8.48
CA LEU A 42 0.28 -6.96 -8.45
C LEU A 42 -0.04 -6.32 -9.80
N SER A 43 -0.33 -5.02 -9.80
CA SER A 43 -0.36 -4.26 -11.05
C SER A 43 1.06 -4.18 -11.65
N PRO A 44 1.20 -3.97 -12.97
CA PRO A 44 2.52 -3.82 -13.61
C PRO A 44 3.37 -2.73 -12.96
N GLU A 45 2.75 -1.61 -12.56
CA GLU A 45 3.43 -0.50 -11.91
C GLU A 45 3.95 -0.90 -10.53
N LEU A 46 3.12 -1.56 -9.72
CA LEU A 46 3.48 -1.94 -8.35
C LEU A 46 4.50 -3.08 -8.34
N ALA A 47 4.39 -4.02 -9.28
CA ALA A 47 5.39 -5.08 -9.46
C ALA A 47 6.76 -4.51 -9.84
N LEU A 48 6.79 -3.52 -10.75
CA LEU A 48 8.03 -2.84 -11.12
C LEU A 48 8.62 -2.09 -9.93
N GLN A 49 7.80 -1.34 -9.18
CA GLN A 49 8.27 -0.59 -8.00
C GLN A 49 8.86 -1.52 -6.93
N VAL A 50 8.22 -2.65 -6.65
CA VAL A 50 8.76 -3.63 -5.69
C VAL A 50 10.07 -4.21 -6.21
N TYR A 51 10.13 -4.62 -7.47
CA TYR A 51 11.32 -5.21 -8.08
C TYR A 51 12.53 -4.24 -8.07
N ASP A 52 12.28 -2.95 -8.33
CA ASP A 52 13.30 -1.90 -8.39
C ASP A 52 13.65 -1.33 -6.99
N SER A 53 12.92 -1.74 -5.94
CA SER A 53 13.16 -1.28 -4.57
C SER A 53 14.19 -2.13 -3.83
N GLU A 54 14.86 -1.52 -2.85
CA GLU A 54 15.70 -2.24 -1.88
C GLU A 54 14.88 -3.23 -1.01
N PHE A 55 13.56 -3.04 -0.93
CA PHE A 55 12.65 -3.87 -0.14
C PHE A 55 12.13 -5.12 -0.86
N ALA A 56 12.65 -5.46 -2.06
CA ALA A 56 12.16 -6.62 -2.83
C ALA A 56 12.16 -7.92 -2.00
N HIS A 57 13.27 -8.21 -1.32
CA HIS A 57 13.37 -9.40 -0.45
C HIS A 57 12.44 -9.33 0.77
N THR A 58 12.33 -8.16 1.38
CA THR A 58 11.46 -7.89 2.54
C THR A 58 10.00 -8.09 2.16
N PHE A 59 9.61 -7.61 0.99
CA PHE A 59 8.29 -7.81 0.41
C PHE A 59 7.98 -9.30 0.25
N GLU A 60 8.87 -10.08 -0.37
CA GLU A 60 8.62 -11.51 -0.58
C GLU A 60 8.42 -12.26 0.74
N ARG A 61 9.24 -11.94 1.74
CA ARG A 61 9.15 -12.52 3.10
C ARG A 61 7.83 -12.18 3.78
N LEU A 62 7.41 -10.91 3.72
CA LEU A 62 6.16 -10.45 4.34
C LEU A 62 4.93 -10.99 3.61
N ALA A 63 4.96 -11.07 2.28
CA ALA A 63 3.89 -11.63 1.47
C ALA A 63 3.65 -13.13 1.74
N GLN A 64 4.66 -13.86 2.19
CA GLN A 64 4.54 -15.26 2.61
C GLN A 64 4.17 -15.41 4.09
N GLY A 65 4.58 -14.48 4.95
CA GLY A 65 4.46 -14.59 6.40
C GLY A 65 3.26 -13.90 7.03
N THR A 66 2.51 -13.08 6.28
CA THR A 66 1.38 -12.29 6.80
C THR A 66 0.08 -12.66 6.10
N ARG A 67 -1.07 -12.25 6.65
CA ARG A 67 -2.40 -12.46 6.06
C ARG A 67 -2.84 -11.28 5.19
N LEU A 68 -2.00 -10.25 5.07
CA LEU A 68 -2.27 -9.10 4.23
C LEU A 68 -2.14 -9.46 2.76
N THR A 69 -2.92 -8.77 1.91
CA THR A 69 -2.78 -8.95 0.46
C THR A 69 -1.42 -8.42 0.02
N PRO A 70 -0.74 -9.07 -0.94
CA PRO A 70 0.55 -8.58 -1.42
C PRO A 70 0.51 -7.13 -1.91
N SER A 71 -0.60 -6.71 -2.52
CA SER A 71 -0.82 -5.32 -2.92
C SER A 71 -0.73 -4.33 -1.75
N VAL A 72 -1.31 -4.65 -0.59
CA VAL A 72 -1.24 -3.79 0.60
C VAL A 72 0.20 -3.71 1.09
N ILE A 73 0.91 -4.84 1.15
CA ILE A 73 2.30 -4.88 1.60
C ILE A 73 3.17 -4.04 0.66
N ALA A 74 3.03 -4.22 -0.66
CA ALA A 74 3.76 -3.42 -1.63
C ALA A 74 3.49 -1.92 -1.46
N THR A 75 2.23 -1.48 -1.39
CA THR A 75 1.88 -0.07 -1.14
C THR A 75 2.54 0.48 0.13
N LEU A 76 2.55 -0.30 1.22
CA LEU A 76 3.18 0.11 2.49
C LEU A 76 4.70 0.26 2.38
N LEU A 77 5.36 -0.61 1.60
CA LEU A 77 6.82 -0.63 1.46
C LEU A 77 7.33 0.40 0.44
N VAL A 78 6.64 0.59 -0.69
CA VAL A 78 7.20 1.36 -1.82
C VAL A 78 6.40 2.60 -2.22
N GLU A 79 5.08 2.64 -2.01
CA GLU A 79 4.28 3.79 -2.44
C GLU A 79 4.19 4.88 -1.36
N ILE A 80 3.86 4.49 -0.12
CA ILE A 80 3.68 5.44 0.98
C ILE A 80 5.00 6.16 1.31
N PRO A 81 6.15 5.48 1.45
CA PRO A 81 7.41 6.15 1.72
C PRO A 81 7.78 7.17 0.63
N VAL A 82 7.71 6.77 -0.64
CA VAL A 82 7.97 7.66 -1.79
C VAL A 82 7.05 8.87 -1.79
N ARG A 83 5.76 8.67 -1.48
CA ARG A 83 4.82 9.79 -1.33
C ARG A 83 5.24 10.75 -0.22
N LEU A 84 5.63 10.24 0.94
CA LEU A 84 6.06 11.08 2.07
C LEU A 84 7.36 11.83 1.76
N THR A 85 8.31 11.20 1.06
CA THR A 85 9.53 11.87 0.59
C THR A 85 9.21 13.06 -0.31
N ARG A 86 8.23 12.93 -1.22
CA ARG A 86 7.73 14.05 -2.04
C ARG A 86 7.07 15.17 -1.24
N GLU A 87 6.53 14.85 -0.05
CA GLU A 87 5.99 15.82 0.91
C GLU A 87 7.09 16.46 1.78
N GLY A 88 8.37 16.13 1.56
CA GLY A 88 9.52 16.69 2.28
C GLY A 88 9.89 15.95 3.57
N ILE A 89 9.33 14.75 3.80
CA ILE A 89 9.69 13.89 4.93
C ILE A 89 11.01 13.18 4.62
N LYS A 90 11.89 13.09 5.61
CA LYS A 90 13.20 12.44 5.44
C LYS A 90 13.05 10.92 5.50
N GLU A 91 13.43 10.27 4.41
CA GLU A 91 13.40 8.82 4.25
C GLU A 91 14.36 8.08 5.20
N GLU A 92 15.48 8.72 5.57
CA GLU A 92 16.50 8.17 6.48
C GLU A 92 15.94 7.67 7.83
N LYS A 93 14.77 8.18 8.26
CA LYS A 93 14.12 7.77 9.51
C LYS A 93 13.06 6.69 9.33
N ILE A 94 12.64 6.41 8.09
CA ILE A 94 11.67 5.37 7.75
C ILE A 94 12.48 4.19 7.16
N GLY A 95 13.22 3.50 8.03
CA GLY A 95 14.00 2.33 7.66
C GLY A 95 13.14 1.07 7.48
N GLU A 96 13.78 0.00 6.99
CA GLU A 96 13.14 -1.31 6.80
C GLU A 96 12.45 -1.80 8.08
N GLU A 97 13.08 -1.60 9.25
CA GLU A 97 12.56 -2.06 10.53
C GLU A 97 11.21 -1.42 10.86
N VAL A 98 11.06 -0.12 10.61
CA VAL A 98 9.81 0.62 10.84
C VAL A 98 8.72 0.13 9.89
N LEU A 99 9.08 -0.14 8.64
CA LEU A 99 8.14 -0.64 7.63
C LEU A 99 7.67 -2.06 7.95
N VAL A 100 8.59 -2.94 8.37
CA VAL A 100 8.28 -4.31 8.82
C VAL A 100 7.38 -4.26 10.07
N GLU A 101 7.72 -3.41 11.05
CA GLU A 101 6.88 -3.21 12.24
C GLU A 101 5.47 -2.76 11.87
N LEU A 102 5.34 -1.84 10.91
CA LEU A 102 4.05 -1.33 10.43
C LEU A 102 3.21 -2.43 9.80
N VAL A 103 3.81 -3.24 8.93
CA VAL A 103 3.13 -4.36 8.27
C VAL A 103 2.60 -5.36 9.31
N HIS A 104 3.42 -5.73 10.30
CA HIS A 104 2.97 -6.61 11.39
C HIS A 104 1.88 -5.98 12.26
N ALA A 105 1.99 -4.68 12.59
CA ALA A 105 0.97 -3.99 13.37
C ALA A 105 -0.40 -3.95 12.67
N ILE A 106 -0.40 -3.88 11.33
CA ILE A 106 -1.63 -3.95 10.53
C ILE A 106 -2.14 -5.41 10.47
N ASP A 107 -1.27 -6.39 10.23
CA ASP A 107 -1.65 -7.81 10.14
C ASP A 107 -2.24 -8.36 11.47
N GLU A 108 -1.74 -7.87 12.60
CA GLU A 108 -2.25 -8.17 13.94
C GLU A 108 -3.51 -7.35 14.30
N GLY A 109 -3.88 -6.38 13.47
CA GLY A 109 -5.03 -5.49 13.70
C GLY A 109 -4.83 -4.53 14.87
N ARG A 110 -3.57 -4.21 15.23
CA ARG A 110 -3.25 -3.18 16.24
C ARG A 110 -3.53 -1.78 15.69
N VAL A 111 -3.23 -1.56 14.40
CA VAL A 111 -3.53 -0.32 13.68
C VAL A 111 -4.28 -0.63 12.39
N ALA A 112 -5.08 0.31 11.89
CA ALA A 112 -5.68 0.18 10.57
C ALA A 112 -4.67 0.60 9.49
N LYS A 113 -4.76 -0.01 8.30
CA LYS A 113 -3.86 0.32 7.18
C LYS A 113 -3.95 1.79 6.75
N GLU A 114 -5.09 2.44 6.96
CA GLU A 114 -5.31 3.84 6.64
C GLU A 114 -4.55 4.80 7.56
N ALA A 115 -4.08 4.34 8.72
CA ALA A 115 -3.22 5.13 9.60
C ALA A 115 -1.75 5.12 9.15
N ALA A 116 -1.35 4.24 8.21
CA ALA A 116 0.04 4.08 7.79
C ALA A 116 0.73 5.39 7.38
N PRO A 117 0.13 6.26 6.52
CA PRO A 117 0.78 7.51 6.13
C PRO A 117 1.04 8.45 7.31
N ASP A 118 0.11 8.52 8.26
CA ASP A 118 0.24 9.40 9.42
C ASP A 118 1.24 8.86 10.44
N LEU A 119 1.26 7.53 10.64
CA LEU A 119 2.25 6.84 11.49
C LEU A 119 3.67 7.07 10.95
N LEU A 120 3.89 6.77 9.67
CA LEU A 120 5.19 6.96 9.03
C LEU A 120 5.60 8.44 8.99
N ARG A 121 4.65 9.37 8.84
CA ARG A 121 4.95 10.81 8.93
C ARG A 121 5.46 11.19 10.32
N VAL A 122 4.86 10.68 11.39
CA VAL A 122 5.30 10.96 12.77
C VAL A 122 6.72 10.44 13.02
N VAL A 123 7.03 9.23 12.54
CA VAL A 123 8.39 8.67 12.60
C VAL A 123 9.36 9.50 11.75
N GLY A 124 8.99 9.80 10.51
CA GLY A 124 9.81 10.54 9.55
C GLY A 124 10.17 11.97 9.98
N VAL A 125 9.31 12.65 10.75
CA VAL A 125 9.66 13.95 11.37
C VAL A 125 10.43 13.83 12.69
N GLY A 126 10.65 12.60 13.18
CA GLY A 126 11.36 12.31 14.43
C GLY A 126 10.55 12.54 15.70
N LYS A 127 9.23 12.47 15.64
CA LYS A 127 8.35 12.55 16.82
C LYS A 127 8.12 11.20 17.50
N ALA A 128 8.54 10.11 16.85
CA ALA A 128 8.53 8.75 17.36
C ALA A 128 9.70 7.97 16.74
N ALA A 129 10.18 6.94 17.44
CA ALA A 129 11.20 6.02 16.94
C ALA A 129 10.60 4.72 16.35
N SER A 130 9.34 4.41 16.68
CA SER A 130 8.65 3.18 16.25
C SER A 130 7.19 3.45 15.85
N VAL A 131 6.58 2.47 15.20
CA VAL A 131 5.15 2.52 14.84
C VAL A 131 4.27 2.55 16.09
N GLU A 132 4.65 1.81 17.14
CA GLU A 132 3.92 1.84 18.40
C GLU A 132 3.96 3.21 19.08
N GLU A 133 5.13 3.86 19.13
CA GLU A 133 5.27 5.21 19.67
C GLU A 133 4.47 6.23 18.84
N ALA A 134 4.50 6.10 17.51
CA ALA A 134 3.72 6.95 16.62
C ALA A 134 2.21 6.77 16.86
N ALA A 135 1.74 5.54 17.06
CA ALA A 135 0.33 5.26 17.36
C ALA A 135 -0.11 5.89 18.69
N LYS A 136 0.75 5.83 19.72
CA LYS A 136 0.53 6.51 21.01
C LYS A 136 0.51 8.02 20.86
N PHE A 137 1.45 8.59 20.09
CA PHE A 137 1.53 10.02 19.80
C PHE A 137 0.26 10.54 19.12
N LEU A 138 -0.24 9.80 18.12
CA LEU A 138 -1.48 10.11 17.42
C LEU A 138 -2.75 9.79 18.23
N LYS A 139 -2.61 9.20 19.42
CA LYS A 139 -3.72 8.73 20.27
C LYS A 139 -4.69 7.85 19.49
N LEU A 140 -4.16 7.00 18.60
CA LEU A 140 -4.95 6.04 17.84
C LEU A 140 -5.50 4.99 18.80
N LYS A 141 -6.72 5.24 19.28
CA LYS A 141 -7.51 4.22 19.97
C LYS A 141 -8.28 3.43 18.95
N ARG A 142 -8.24 2.10 19.09
CA ARG A 142 -9.07 1.20 18.29
C ARG A 142 -10.53 1.57 18.49
N LEU A 143 -11.22 1.80 17.39
CA LEU A 143 -12.59 2.26 17.39
C LEU A 143 -13.49 1.02 17.28
N GLY A 144 -14.30 0.79 18.32
CA GLY A 144 -15.15 -0.38 18.41
C GLY A 144 -16.40 -0.28 17.52
N PRO A 145 -17.07 -1.41 17.19
CA PRO A 145 -18.25 -1.41 16.32
C PRO A 145 -19.36 -0.44 16.77
N ALA A 146 -19.58 -0.31 18.07
CA ALA A 146 -20.58 0.60 18.63
C ALA A 146 -20.24 2.09 18.42
N GLU A 147 -18.96 2.46 18.56
CA GLU A 147 -18.51 3.83 18.28
C GLU A 147 -18.60 4.13 16.78
N LEU A 148 -18.25 3.15 15.93
CA LEU A 148 -18.33 3.28 14.48
C LEU A 148 -19.77 3.52 14.03
N GLY A 149 -20.70 2.73 14.57
CA GLY A 149 -22.13 2.88 14.31
C GLY A 149 -22.64 4.28 14.66
N ARG A 150 -22.23 4.84 15.80
CA ARG A 150 -22.60 6.21 16.22
C ARG A 150 -22.08 7.28 15.26
N ILE A 151 -20.81 7.17 14.83
CA ILE A 151 -20.21 8.12 13.88
C ILE A 151 -20.94 8.05 12.54
N ILE A 152 -21.19 6.84 12.03
CA ILE A 152 -21.95 6.64 10.79
C ILE A 152 -23.35 7.23 10.92
N ASP A 153 -24.03 6.99 12.03
CA ASP A 153 -25.37 7.53 12.28
C ASP A 153 -25.40 9.05 12.28
N GLU A 154 -24.39 9.68 12.87
CA GLU A 154 -24.26 11.13 12.91
C GLU A 154 -24.01 11.70 11.51
N VAL A 155 -23.08 11.13 10.74
CA VAL A 155 -22.78 11.55 9.36
C VAL A 155 -24.00 11.38 8.46
N VAL A 156 -24.68 10.23 8.54
CA VAL A 156 -25.91 9.95 7.78
C VAL A 156 -27.03 10.94 8.16
N ARG A 157 -27.17 11.27 9.45
CA ARG A 157 -28.17 12.24 9.92
C ARG A 157 -27.88 13.66 9.40
N LYS A 158 -26.62 14.10 9.47
CA LYS A 158 -26.18 15.43 8.98
C LYS A 158 -26.40 15.57 7.47
N ASN A 159 -26.29 14.49 6.72
CA ASN A 159 -26.35 14.49 5.25
C ASN A 159 -27.65 13.93 4.66
N ARG A 160 -28.75 13.98 5.43
CA ARG A 160 -30.04 13.42 5.00
C ARG A 160 -30.53 14.00 3.67
N SER A 161 -30.35 15.30 3.44
CA SER A 161 -30.73 15.96 2.18
C SER A 161 -29.97 15.38 0.99
N MET A 162 -28.65 15.19 1.13
CA MET A 162 -27.80 14.60 0.09
C MET A 162 -28.22 13.16 -0.24
N ILE A 163 -28.53 12.36 0.79
CA ILE A 163 -28.99 10.98 0.60
C ILE A 163 -30.31 10.95 -0.17
N LEU A 164 -31.23 11.87 0.14
CA LEU A 164 -32.51 11.96 -0.56
C LEU A 164 -32.36 12.40 -2.03
N SER A 165 -31.40 13.29 -2.33
CA SER A 165 -31.19 13.77 -3.69
C SER A 165 -30.37 12.82 -4.56
N LYS A 166 -29.39 12.12 -3.97
CA LYS A 166 -28.39 11.33 -4.71
C LYS A 166 -28.57 9.81 -4.60
N GLY A 167 -29.38 9.32 -3.66
CA GLY A 167 -29.60 7.88 -3.48
C GLY A 167 -28.28 7.12 -3.26
N GLU A 168 -27.99 6.15 -4.11
CA GLU A 168 -26.78 5.33 -4.03
C GLU A 168 -25.49 6.14 -4.27
N ASP A 169 -25.54 7.20 -5.08
CA ASP A 169 -24.40 8.08 -5.36
C ASP A 169 -23.97 8.93 -4.16
N ALA A 170 -24.76 8.93 -3.08
CA ALA A 170 -24.38 9.54 -1.81
C ALA A 170 -23.29 8.72 -1.08
N PHE A 171 -23.07 7.44 -1.43
CA PHE A 171 -22.13 6.58 -0.72
C PHE A 171 -20.71 7.15 -0.72
N SER A 172 -20.16 7.54 -1.86
CA SER A 172 -18.77 8.00 -1.96
C SER A 172 -18.49 9.28 -1.16
N PRO A 173 -19.35 10.34 -1.24
CA PRO A 173 -19.23 11.50 -0.36
C PRO A 173 -19.31 11.15 1.13
N LEU A 174 -20.28 10.33 1.52
CA LEU A 174 -20.47 9.92 2.92
C LEU A 174 -19.29 9.09 3.44
N MET A 175 -18.73 8.21 2.59
CA MET A 175 -17.52 7.45 2.90
C MET A 175 -16.39 8.42 3.23
N GLY A 176 -16.18 9.46 2.41
CA GLY A 176 -15.18 10.49 2.68
C GLY A 176 -15.40 11.23 4.01
N GLU A 177 -16.65 11.53 4.37
CA GLU A 177 -16.98 12.17 5.65
C GLU A 177 -16.75 11.24 6.85
N VAL A 178 -17.20 9.98 6.79
CA VAL A 178 -16.95 9.01 7.86
C VAL A 178 -15.45 8.79 8.02
N MET A 179 -14.70 8.66 6.93
CA MET A 179 -13.23 8.51 6.97
C MET A 179 -12.53 9.68 7.68
N LYS A 180 -13.00 10.91 7.48
CA LYS A 180 -12.50 12.10 8.20
C LYS A 180 -12.78 12.04 9.70
N GLU A 181 -13.92 11.50 10.11
CA GLU A 181 -14.30 11.37 11.53
C GLU A 181 -13.56 10.21 12.23
N VAL A 182 -13.39 9.08 11.55
CA VAL A 182 -12.67 7.93 12.12
C VAL A 182 -11.16 8.14 12.16
N ARG A 183 -10.60 9.01 11.29
CA ARG A 183 -9.16 9.38 11.25
C ARG A 183 -8.22 8.18 11.22
N GLY A 184 -8.49 7.22 10.33
CA GLY A 184 -7.66 6.02 10.18
C GLY A 184 -7.70 5.05 11.37
N ARG A 185 -8.65 5.19 12.31
CA ARG A 185 -8.80 4.27 13.46
C ARG A 185 -9.48 2.94 13.11
N VAL A 186 -10.02 2.81 11.90
CA VAL A 186 -10.76 1.63 11.40
C VAL A 186 -10.42 1.41 9.93
N ASP A 187 -10.36 0.13 9.53
CA ASP A 187 -10.24 -0.28 8.14
C ASP A 187 -11.38 0.28 7.29
N GLY A 188 -11.05 0.89 6.15
CA GLY A 188 -12.02 1.48 5.23
C GLY A 188 -13.01 0.45 4.66
N GLN A 189 -12.64 -0.83 4.56
CA GLN A 189 -13.56 -1.89 4.18
C GLN A 189 -14.66 -2.06 5.23
N LEU A 190 -14.30 -2.11 6.51
CA LEU A 190 -15.27 -2.22 7.61
C LEU A 190 -16.18 -0.98 7.68
N VAL A 191 -15.62 0.21 7.47
CA VAL A 191 -16.39 1.46 7.39
C VAL A 191 -17.39 1.39 6.23
N GLY A 192 -16.93 0.97 5.05
CA GLY A 192 -17.77 0.87 3.86
C GLY A 192 -18.90 -0.15 4.01
N GLU A 193 -18.62 -1.32 4.60
CA GLU A 193 -19.63 -2.34 4.91
C GLU A 193 -20.69 -1.81 5.87
N ALA A 194 -20.26 -1.21 6.99
CA ALA A 194 -21.17 -0.65 7.99
C ALA A 194 -22.02 0.50 7.41
N LEU A 195 -21.43 1.38 6.60
CA LEU A 195 -22.15 2.48 5.95
C LEU A 195 -23.18 1.97 4.94
N ARG A 196 -22.84 0.99 4.10
CA ARG A 196 -23.79 0.39 3.14
C ARG A 196 -24.97 -0.25 3.86
N LEU A 197 -24.71 -1.03 4.91
CA LEU A 197 -25.76 -1.63 5.73
C LEU A 197 -26.71 -0.55 6.25
N ARG A 198 -26.15 0.54 6.80
CA ARG A 198 -26.94 1.62 7.39
C ARG A 198 -27.80 2.37 6.37
N LEU A 199 -27.28 2.61 5.17
CA LEU A 199 -28.03 3.25 4.08
C LEU A 199 -29.18 2.37 3.60
N ARG A 200 -28.98 1.04 3.51
CA ARG A 200 -30.04 0.08 3.13
C ARG A 200 -31.18 0.02 4.14
N GLU A 201 -30.87 0.00 5.43
CA GLU A 201 -31.88 -0.01 6.51
C GLU A 201 -32.79 1.22 6.45
N ARG A 202 -32.21 2.41 6.22
CA ARG A 202 -32.98 3.66 6.14
C ARG A 202 -33.70 3.84 4.80
N GLY A 203 -33.21 3.22 3.72
CA GLY A 203 -33.92 3.15 2.44
C GLY A 203 -35.18 2.27 2.50
N ARG A 204 -35.16 1.19 3.31
CA ARG A 204 -36.30 0.28 3.50
C ARG A 204 -37.41 0.82 4.40
N GLY A 205 -37.14 1.84 5.23
CA GLY A 205 -38.15 2.53 6.06
C GLY A 205 -39.04 3.52 5.31
N LYS A 206 -39.07 3.46 3.96
CA LYS A 206 -39.90 4.30 3.07
C LYS A 206 -40.76 3.46 2.11
N GLY A 207 -41.08 2.22 2.48
CA GLY A 207 -42.09 1.40 1.83
C GLY A 207 -43.38 1.42 2.63
#